data_AF-D1PXW6-F1
#
_entry.id   AF-D1PXW6-F1
#
_cell.length_a   1.000
_cell.length_b   1.000
_cell.length_c   1.000
_cell.angle_alpha   90.00
_cell.angle_beta   90.00
_cell.angle_gamma   90.00
#
_symmetry.space_group_name_H-M   'P 1'
#
loop_
_entity.id
_entity.type
_entity.pdbx_description
1 polymer ?
#
loop_
_entity_poly.entity_id
_entity_poly.type
_entity_poly.pdbx_seq_one_letter_code
_entity_poly.pdbx_strand_id
1 'polypeptide(L)'
;MKNHKIYEPDDKLISIIKDNYNTLQSLGSFGINLGFGDKTVKEVCESQGVDTYTFLAVINFTINGYHNYEDTVRLSIPTLMQYLKASHVYYLDFELPYIRRALVDALDENDNLARLILKLFDEYAHSIRKHMQYEEKTVFPYVEELAKGNASPNYDIETFSKHHTQIDQKLSELKNIIIKYLPSDGLRNNQLTAALYEIYNCEQWLKEHADVEDEIFIPVIRSLERKTKQNDVSQKISNMINNSPGSQENLSGREKDVIIALVQGMTNKEIADHLCISINTVITHRRNIARKLQIHSPAGLTIYAIVNNLVDISSVKL
;
A
#
# COMPACT_ATOMS: atom_id res chain seq x y z
N MET A 1 7.55 -6.29 31.92
CA MET A 1 7.65 -5.07 31.11
C MET A 1 7.14 -3.92 31.98
N LYS A 2 7.90 -2.83 32.14
CA LYS A 2 7.33 -1.60 32.69
C LYS A 2 6.49 -1.01 31.55
N ASN A 3 5.16 -1.05 31.67
CA ASN A 3 4.31 -0.29 30.75
C ASN A 3 4.59 1.18 31.02
N HIS A 4 5.28 1.82 30.08
CA HIS A 4 5.49 3.26 30.14
C HIS A 4 4.17 3.96 29.81
N LYS A 5 4.12 5.26 30.09
CA LYS A 5 3.03 6.12 29.66
C LYS A 5 2.84 5.96 28.14
N ILE A 6 1.59 5.96 27.67
CA ILE A 6 1.30 6.15 26.25
C ILE A 6 1.55 7.63 25.94
N TYR A 7 2.46 7.90 25.02
CA TYR A 7 2.85 9.25 24.66
C TYR A 7 1.83 9.91 23.74
N GLU A 8 1.60 11.19 23.97
CA GLU A 8 0.63 12.02 23.25
C GLU A 8 1.32 13.19 22.53
N PRO A 9 0.66 13.86 21.57
CA PRO A 9 1.25 14.95 20.78
C PRO A 9 1.81 16.12 21.62
N ASP A 10 1.20 16.40 22.76
CA ASP A 10 1.56 17.51 23.65
C ASP A 10 2.66 17.15 24.66
N ASP A 11 3.07 15.87 24.71
CA ASP A 11 4.23 15.48 25.51
C ASP A 11 5.51 16.09 24.96
N LYS A 12 6.45 16.39 25.86
CA LYS A 12 7.78 16.87 25.46
C LYS A 12 8.57 15.71 24.85
N LEU A 13 9.15 15.90 23.66
CA LEU A 13 9.90 14.84 22.99
C LEU A 13 11.09 14.34 23.84
N ILE A 14 11.71 15.25 24.60
CA ILE A 14 12.79 14.89 25.54
C ILE A 14 12.33 13.93 26.66
N SER A 15 11.03 13.95 27.03
CA SER A 15 10.50 13.03 28.05
C SER A 15 10.45 11.60 27.51
N ILE A 16 10.10 11.42 26.23
CA ILE A 16 10.11 10.10 25.59
C ILE A 16 11.52 9.49 25.63
N ILE A 17 12.53 10.28 25.26
CA ILE A 17 13.93 9.83 25.24
C ILE A 17 14.43 9.52 26.67
N LYS A 18 14.02 10.32 27.65
CA LYS A 18 14.39 10.11 29.05
C LYS A 18 13.83 8.80 29.59
N ASP A 19 12.61 8.47 29.21
CA ASP A 19 11.93 7.25 29.64
C ASP A 19 12.41 6.02 28.84
N ASN A 20 12.76 6.21 27.56
CA ASN A 20 13.37 5.19 26.72
C ASN A 20 14.41 5.78 25.76
N TYR A 21 15.70 5.59 26.08
CA TYR A 21 16.80 6.11 25.28
C TYR A 21 16.94 5.41 23.91
N ASN A 22 16.38 4.20 23.72
CA ASN A 22 16.41 3.52 22.43
C ASN A 22 15.67 4.33 21.35
N THR A 23 14.71 5.18 21.74
CA THR A 23 14.00 6.08 20.82
C THR A 23 14.94 7.00 20.04
N LEU A 24 16.13 7.32 20.56
CA LEU A 24 17.12 8.14 19.85
C LEU A 24 17.41 7.59 18.45
N GLN A 25 17.42 6.27 18.30
CA GLN A 25 17.60 5.67 17.00
C GLN A 25 16.43 5.92 16.06
N SER A 26 15.22 5.66 16.55
CA SER A 26 14.00 5.80 15.76
C SER A 26 13.84 7.24 15.25
N LEU A 27 14.31 8.25 15.99
CA LEU A 27 14.30 9.65 15.54
C LEU A 27 15.03 9.83 14.20
N GLY A 28 16.21 9.23 14.06
CA GLY A 28 16.99 9.28 12.82
C GLY A 28 16.23 8.67 11.65
N SER A 29 15.56 7.55 11.87
CA SER A 29 14.71 6.90 10.87
C SER A 29 13.53 7.78 10.43
N PHE A 30 12.96 8.58 11.34
CA PHE A 30 11.95 9.59 11.00
C PHE A 30 12.52 10.86 10.36
N GLY A 31 13.84 10.99 10.22
CA GLY A 31 14.49 12.24 9.77
C GLY A 31 14.45 13.36 10.81
N ILE A 32 14.17 13.04 12.08
CA ILE A 32 14.15 14.00 13.17
C ILE A 32 15.57 14.23 13.66
N ASN A 33 16.07 15.45 13.45
CA ASN A 33 17.38 15.86 13.93
C ASN A 33 17.34 16.26 15.41
N LEU A 34 18.44 15.99 16.12
CA LEU A 34 18.65 16.48 17.48
C LEU A 34 18.70 18.02 17.52
N GLY A 35 18.56 18.60 18.71
CA GLY A 35 18.54 20.07 18.89
C GLY A 35 17.14 20.69 18.85
N PHE A 36 16.11 19.91 19.15
CA PHE A 36 14.71 20.37 19.20
C PHE A 36 14.33 21.14 20.48
N GLY A 37 15.23 21.24 21.48
CA GLY A 37 14.98 21.95 22.73
C GLY A 37 13.82 21.34 23.54
N ASP A 38 13.01 22.20 24.15
CA ASP A 38 11.83 21.79 24.94
C ASP A 38 10.54 21.73 24.09
N LYS A 39 10.63 21.42 22.80
CA LYS A 39 9.44 21.28 21.94
C LYS A 39 8.63 20.02 22.27
N THR A 40 7.33 20.09 22.04
CA THR A 40 6.43 18.92 22.10
C THR A 40 6.68 17.99 20.92
N VAL A 41 6.21 16.74 21.00
CA VAL A 41 6.28 15.77 19.89
C VAL A 41 5.66 16.38 18.64
N LYS A 42 4.48 16.98 18.75
CA LYS A 42 3.77 17.63 17.65
C LYS A 42 4.60 18.75 17.02
N GLU A 43 5.12 19.67 17.83
CA GLU A 43 5.93 20.79 17.34
C GLU A 43 7.18 20.32 16.59
N VAL A 44 7.83 19.26 17.07
CA VAL A 44 9.00 18.69 16.38
C VAL A 44 8.60 18.04 15.06
N CYS A 45 7.60 17.15 15.09
CA CYS A 45 7.13 16.44 13.91
C CYS A 45 6.69 17.40 12.81
N GLU A 46 5.86 18.40 13.13
CA GLU A 46 5.40 19.42 12.19
C GLU A 46 6.57 20.22 11.60
N SER A 47 7.55 20.60 12.42
CA SER A 47 8.71 21.38 11.95
C SER A 47 9.67 20.59 11.06
N GLN A 48 9.63 19.26 11.12
CA GLN A 48 10.51 18.36 10.37
C GLN A 48 9.76 17.58 9.28
N GLY A 49 8.48 17.89 9.03
CA GLY A 49 7.68 17.24 7.99
C GLY A 49 7.31 15.77 8.29
N VAL A 50 7.25 15.39 9.56
CA VAL A 50 6.89 14.04 10.01
C VAL A 50 5.42 14.02 10.41
N ASP A 51 4.66 13.02 9.97
CA ASP A 51 3.29 12.83 10.44
C ASP A 51 3.28 12.43 11.93
N THR A 52 2.73 13.31 12.78
CA THR A 52 2.77 13.17 14.24
C THR A 52 2.05 11.91 14.71
N TYR A 53 0.93 11.56 14.06
CA TYR A 53 0.14 10.39 14.43
C TYR A 53 0.91 9.10 14.17
N THR A 54 1.52 8.99 12.98
CA THR A 54 2.33 7.85 12.58
C THR A 54 3.58 7.71 13.43
N PHE A 55 4.26 8.82 13.73
CA PHE A 55 5.39 8.83 14.67
C PHE A 55 4.99 8.23 16.02
N LEU A 56 3.91 8.75 16.64
CA LEU A 56 3.44 8.26 17.93
C LEU A 56 2.95 6.82 17.89
N ALA A 57 2.35 6.38 16.79
CA ALA A 57 1.94 4.99 16.63
C ALA A 57 3.15 4.04 16.66
N VAL A 58 4.21 4.36 15.91
CA VAL A 58 5.45 3.57 15.93
C VAL A 58 6.14 3.64 17.29
N ILE A 59 6.30 4.82 17.87
CA ILE A 59 6.97 5.00 19.17
C ILE A 59 6.23 4.29 20.31
N ASN A 60 4.90 4.43 20.39
CA ASN A 60 4.14 3.75 21.43
C ASN A 60 4.13 2.23 21.22
N PHE A 61 4.17 1.76 19.97
CA PHE A 61 4.29 0.35 19.67
C PHE A 61 5.66 -0.21 20.09
N THR A 62 6.76 0.42 19.69
CA THR A 62 8.11 -0.09 20.04
C THR A 62 8.39 -0.02 21.54
N ILE A 63 7.87 1.00 22.25
CA ILE A 63 8.10 1.14 23.69
C ILE A 63 7.17 0.26 24.53
N ASN A 64 5.87 0.20 24.18
CA ASN A 64 4.84 -0.40 25.04
C ASN A 64 4.21 -1.67 24.46
N GLY A 65 4.52 -2.05 23.21
CA GLY A 65 3.77 -3.04 22.45
C GLY A 65 2.33 -2.60 22.17
N TYR A 66 2.01 -1.31 22.35
CA TYR A 66 0.66 -0.81 22.18
C TYR A 66 0.36 -0.63 20.69
N HIS A 67 -0.63 -1.35 20.20
CA HIS A 67 -1.11 -1.24 18.83
C HIS A 67 -2.63 -1.05 18.82
N ASN A 68 -3.10 0.08 18.27
CA ASN A 68 -4.53 0.30 18.02
C ASN A 68 -4.88 -0.10 16.58
N TYR A 69 -5.33 -1.34 16.39
CA TYR A 69 -5.66 -1.92 15.08
C TYR A 69 -6.81 -1.19 14.35
N GLU A 70 -7.62 -0.39 15.06
CA GLU A 70 -8.79 0.29 14.47
C GLU A 70 -8.42 1.53 13.66
N ASP A 71 -7.24 2.12 13.88
CA ASP A 71 -6.84 3.41 13.30
C ASP A 71 -5.81 3.29 12.15
N THR A 72 -5.66 2.10 11.55
CA THR A 72 -4.75 1.89 10.39
C THR A 72 -4.99 2.87 9.23
N VAL A 73 -6.19 3.44 9.13
CA VAL A 73 -6.58 4.44 8.12
C VAL A 73 -5.90 5.81 8.32
N ARG A 74 -5.48 6.13 9.55
CA ARG A 74 -4.86 7.42 9.89
C ARG A 74 -3.36 7.45 9.68
N LEU A 75 -2.73 6.29 9.50
CA LEU A 75 -1.29 6.18 9.35
C LEU A 75 -0.84 6.67 7.97
N SER A 76 0.19 7.52 7.98
CA SER A 76 0.84 8.08 6.81
C SER A 76 1.80 7.06 6.20
N ILE A 77 1.40 6.49 5.06
CA ILE A 77 2.26 5.60 4.26
C ILE A 77 3.59 6.27 3.91
N PRO A 78 3.64 7.54 3.45
CA PRO A 78 4.92 8.21 3.19
C PRO A 78 5.84 8.24 4.41
N THR A 79 5.30 8.50 5.60
CA THR A 79 6.10 8.55 6.84
C THR A 79 6.59 7.16 7.25
N LEU A 80 5.77 6.12 7.11
CA LEU A 80 6.21 4.72 7.34
C LEU A 80 7.30 4.31 6.35
N MET A 81 7.14 4.62 5.07
CA MET A 81 8.13 4.31 4.04
C MET A 81 9.45 5.04 4.30
N GLN A 82 9.39 6.32 4.70
CA GLN A 82 10.58 7.07 5.10
C GLN A 82 11.29 6.40 6.28
N TYR A 83 10.53 6.03 7.32
CA TYR A 83 11.06 5.33 8.50
C TYR A 83 11.80 4.04 8.13
N LEU A 84 11.18 3.17 7.33
CA LEU A 84 11.78 1.89 6.94
C LEU A 84 13.01 2.09 6.04
N LYS A 85 12.91 2.91 4.99
CA LYS A 85 14.03 3.22 4.08
C LYS A 85 15.22 3.83 4.81
N ALA A 86 14.97 4.78 5.72
CA ALA A 86 16.04 5.40 6.51
C ALA A 86 16.68 4.39 7.49
N SER A 87 15.89 3.49 8.06
CA SER A 87 16.41 2.38 8.88
C SER A 87 17.32 1.47 8.05
N HIS A 88 16.97 1.16 6.80
CA HIS A 88 17.84 0.38 5.91
C HIS A 88 19.18 1.06 5.65
N VAL A 89 19.17 2.35 5.34
CA VAL A 89 20.40 3.14 5.16
C VAL A 89 21.27 3.06 6.42
N TYR A 90 20.67 3.25 7.59
CA TYR A 90 21.38 3.11 8.87
C TYR A 90 22.05 1.74 9.02
N TYR A 91 21.33 0.64 8.78
CA TYR A 91 21.90 -0.70 8.95
C TYR A 91 23.00 -1.00 7.93
N LEU A 92 22.74 -0.71 6.66
CA LEU A 92 23.61 -1.13 5.57
C LEU A 92 24.88 -0.28 5.47
N ASP A 93 24.76 1.03 5.72
CA ASP A 93 25.83 1.99 5.48
C ASP A 93 26.55 2.42 6.77
N PHE A 94 25.96 2.18 7.94
CA PHE A 94 26.55 2.55 9.24
C PHE A 94 26.70 1.36 10.20
N GLU A 95 25.61 0.75 10.67
CA GLU A 95 25.64 -0.20 11.78
C GLU A 95 26.43 -1.48 11.49
N LEU A 96 26.11 -2.17 10.39
CA LEU A 96 26.79 -3.42 10.03
C LEU A 96 28.28 -3.20 9.71
N PRO A 97 28.68 -2.17 8.94
CA PRO A 97 30.08 -1.81 8.78
C PRO A 97 30.79 -1.45 10.09
N TYR A 98 30.10 -0.75 10.99
CA TYR A 98 30.63 -0.34 12.29
C TYR A 98 30.95 -1.55 13.17
N ILE A 99 29.98 -2.47 13.34
CA ILE A 99 30.18 -3.73 14.07
C ILE A 99 31.30 -4.55 13.43
N ARG A 100 31.33 -4.65 12.10
CA ARG A 100 32.36 -5.41 11.40
C ARG A 100 33.76 -4.90 11.73
N ARG A 101 33.96 -3.58 11.76
CA ARG A 101 35.24 -2.97 12.15
C ARG A 101 35.55 -3.22 13.62
N ALA A 102 34.57 -3.06 14.51
CA ALA A 102 34.76 -3.34 15.94
C ALA A 102 35.20 -4.79 16.20
N LEU A 103 34.63 -5.76 15.46
CA LEU A 103 35.07 -7.16 15.51
C LEU A 103 36.50 -7.35 14.98
N VAL A 104 36.90 -6.69 13.89
CA VAL A 104 38.29 -6.75 13.40
C VAL A 104 39.26 -6.20 14.45
N ASP A 105 38.93 -5.08 15.05
CA ASP A 105 39.81 -4.43 16.04
C ASP A 105 39.93 -5.25 17.33
N ALA A 106 38.90 -6.03 17.67
CA ALA A 106 38.86 -6.87 18.87
C ALA A 106 39.45 -8.28 18.69
N LEU A 107 39.51 -8.78 17.45
CA LEU A 107 39.88 -10.17 17.14
C LEU A 107 41.26 -10.28 16.50
N ASP A 108 41.98 -11.36 16.84
CA ASP A 108 43.26 -11.65 16.21
C ASP A 108 43.06 -12.40 14.89
N GLU A 109 43.41 -11.80 13.76
CA GLU A 109 43.25 -12.43 12.44
C GLU A 109 44.06 -13.74 12.30
N ASN A 110 45.07 -13.96 13.14
CA ASN A 110 45.83 -15.21 13.14
C ASN A 110 45.09 -16.35 13.84
N ASP A 111 44.06 -16.06 14.64
CA ASP A 111 43.22 -17.07 15.29
C ASP A 111 42.17 -17.63 14.30
N ASN A 112 42.12 -18.95 14.17
CA ASN A 112 41.13 -19.63 13.34
C ASN A 112 39.69 -19.38 13.82
N LEU A 113 39.48 -19.25 15.13
CA LEU A 113 38.17 -18.96 15.72
C LEU A 113 37.72 -17.53 15.41
N ALA A 114 38.63 -16.56 15.49
CA ALA A 114 38.39 -15.18 15.06
C ALA A 114 37.95 -15.11 13.60
N ARG A 115 38.66 -15.80 12.70
CA ARG A 115 38.28 -15.87 11.27
C ARG A 115 36.90 -16.47 11.06
N LEU A 116 36.53 -17.51 11.82
CA LEU A 116 35.20 -18.11 11.76
C LEU A 116 34.10 -17.10 12.18
N ILE A 117 34.33 -16.34 13.25
CA ILE A 117 33.39 -15.34 13.77
C ILE A 117 33.18 -14.22 12.76
N LEU A 118 34.25 -13.71 12.17
CA LEU A 118 34.16 -12.70 11.11
C LEU A 118 33.34 -13.22 9.91
N LYS A 119 33.58 -14.47 9.50
CA LYS A 119 32.83 -15.10 8.42
C LYS A 119 31.33 -15.23 8.75
N LEU A 120 31.00 -15.69 9.95
CA LEU A 120 29.61 -15.82 10.41
C LEU A 120 28.89 -14.45 10.42
N PHE A 121 29.58 -13.40 10.88
CA PHE A 121 29.05 -12.05 10.83
C PHE A 121 28.86 -11.55 9.38
N ASP A 122 29.82 -11.79 8.49
CA ASP A 122 29.71 -11.41 7.08
C ASP A 122 28.52 -12.10 6.38
N GLU A 123 28.29 -13.38 6.67
CA GLU A 123 27.12 -14.13 6.18
C GLU A 123 25.80 -13.58 6.73
N TYR A 124 25.78 -13.16 7.99
CA TYR A 124 24.64 -12.50 8.60
C TYR A 124 24.35 -11.14 7.94
N ALA A 125 25.35 -10.27 7.84
CA ALA A 125 25.24 -8.96 7.20
C ALA A 125 24.82 -9.06 5.73
N HIS A 126 25.30 -10.08 5.01
CA HIS A 126 24.87 -10.36 3.64
C HIS A 126 23.38 -10.74 3.57
N SER A 127 22.87 -11.53 4.52
CA SER A 127 21.46 -11.92 4.59
C SER A 127 20.56 -10.70 4.78
N ILE A 128 20.89 -9.83 5.74
CA ILE A 128 20.17 -8.57 6.00
C ILE A 128 20.16 -7.70 4.76
N ARG A 129 21.33 -7.49 4.14
CA ARG A 129 21.45 -6.70 2.91
C ARG A 129 20.57 -7.22 1.79
N LYS A 130 20.53 -8.54 1.57
CA LYS A 130 19.71 -9.14 0.51
C LYS A 130 18.22 -8.90 0.75
N HIS A 131 17.78 -9.02 1.99
CA HIS A 131 16.40 -8.81 2.40
C HIS A 131 15.97 -7.34 2.23
N MET A 132 16.70 -6.38 2.80
CA MET A 132 16.39 -4.95 2.63
C MET A 132 16.46 -4.52 1.16
N GLN A 133 17.40 -5.05 0.37
CA GLN A 133 17.46 -4.78 -1.08
C GLN A 133 16.26 -5.32 -1.85
N TYR A 134 15.64 -6.42 -1.39
CA TYR A 134 14.41 -6.92 -2.00
C TYR A 134 13.26 -5.93 -1.77
N GLU A 135 13.13 -5.40 -0.55
CA GLU A 135 12.11 -4.40 -0.25
C GLU A 135 12.28 -3.12 -1.04
N GLU A 136 13.49 -2.56 -1.08
CA GLU A 136 13.81 -1.35 -1.85
C GLU A 136 13.50 -1.51 -3.34
N LYS A 137 13.72 -2.71 -3.90
CA LYS A 137 13.55 -2.96 -5.34
C LYS A 137 12.17 -3.47 -5.72
N THR A 138 11.40 -4.00 -4.77
CA THR A 138 10.14 -4.71 -5.05
C THR A 138 8.99 -4.18 -4.20
N VAL A 139 9.11 -4.23 -2.87
CA VAL A 139 8.01 -3.88 -1.95
C VAL A 139 7.72 -2.39 -1.98
N PHE A 140 8.71 -1.53 -1.80
CA PHE A 140 8.50 -0.08 -1.76
C PHE A 140 8.00 0.50 -3.09
N PRO A 141 8.55 0.14 -4.26
CA PRO A 141 7.98 0.56 -5.54
C PRO A 141 6.53 0.09 -5.72
N TYR A 142 6.21 -1.14 -5.28
CA TYR A 142 4.83 -1.63 -5.30
C TYR A 142 3.89 -0.78 -4.43
N VAL A 143 4.31 -0.46 -3.21
CA VAL A 143 3.52 0.37 -2.29
C VAL A 143 3.34 1.79 -2.83
N GLU A 144 4.36 2.37 -3.46
CA GLU A 144 4.27 3.68 -4.11
C GLU A 144 3.23 3.69 -5.24
N GLU A 145 3.20 2.65 -6.08
CA GLU A 145 2.19 2.51 -7.13
C GLU A 145 0.80 2.26 -6.55
N LEU A 146 0.69 1.42 -5.52
CA LEU A 146 -0.57 1.15 -4.84
C LEU A 146 -1.15 2.44 -4.22
N ALA A 147 -0.31 3.28 -3.61
CA ALA A 147 -0.70 4.56 -3.04
C ALA A 147 -1.20 5.57 -4.11
N LYS A 148 -0.74 5.44 -5.36
CA LYS A 148 -1.25 6.19 -6.52
C LYS A 148 -2.55 5.59 -7.10
N GLY A 149 -3.03 4.47 -6.55
CA GLY A 149 -4.20 3.74 -7.03
C GLY A 149 -3.89 2.65 -8.07
N ASN A 150 -2.61 2.44 -8.40
CA ASN A 150 -2.18 1.44 -9.39
C ASN A 150 -1.85 0.11 -8.69
N ALA A 151 -2.85 -0.76 -8.53
CA ALA A 151 -2.61 -2.10 -7.99
C ALA A 151 -1.97 -3.02 -9.05
N SER A 152 -0.82 -3.63 -8.72
CA SER A 152 -0.23 -4.69 -9.55
C SER A 152 -1.10 -5.96 -9.49
N PRO A 153 -1.40 -6.61 -10.63
CA PRO A 153 -2.14 -7.88 -10.63
C PRO A 153 -1.28 -9.07 -10.19
N ASN A 154 0.05 -8.94 -10.23
CA ASN A 154 1.00 -10.06 -10.06
C ASN A 154 1.76 -9.99 -8.73
N TYR A 155 1.45 -9.03 -7.86
CA TYR A 155 2.12 -8.86 -6.59
C TYR A 155 1.16 -8.31 -5.53
N ASP A 156 1.26 -8.87 -4.31
CA ASP A 156 0.54 -8.41 -3.13
C ASP A 156 1.46 -8.46 -1.90
N ILE A 157 1.06 -7.76 -0.85
CA ILE A 157 1.85 -7.69 0.40
C ILE A 157 1.94 -9.05 1.11
N GLU A 158 1.02 -9.99 0.85
CA GLU A 158 1.09 -11.35 1.38
C GLU A 158 2.27 -12.15 0.80
N THR A 159 2.66 -11.86 -0.45
CA THR A 159 3.84 -12.44 -1.09
C THR A 159 5.11 -12.07 -0.33
N PHE A 160 5.19 -10.86 0.23
CA PHE A 160 6.28 -10.44 1.11
C PHE A 160 6.21 -11.11 2.49
N SER A 161 5.07 -11.01 3.18
CA SER A 161 4.90 -11.48 4.57
C SER A 161 5.28 -12.96 4.77
N LYS A 162 5.00 -13.83 3.80
CA LYS A 162 5.33 -15.27 3.88
C LYS A 162 6.83 -15.60 3.93
N HIS A 163 7.69 -14.68 3.50
CA HIS A 163 9.13 -14.90 3.38
C HIS A 163 9.96 -14.09 4.37
N HIS A 164 9.31 -13.40 5.31
CA HIS A 164 9.91 -12.38 6.16
C HIS A 164 10.72 -12.94 7.36
N THR A 165 10.35 -14.11 7.89
CA THR A 165 10.59 -14.48 9.31
C THR A 165 11.90 -15.21 9.66
N GLN A 166 12.97 -15.15 8.86
CA GLN A 166 14.11 -16.11 9.02
C GLN A 166 15.49 -15.53 9.38
N ILE A 167 15.62 -14.26 9.81
CA ILE A 167 16.95 -13.62 9.89
C ILE A 167 17.64 -13.72 11.27
N ASP A 168 16.94 -14.10 12.34
CA ASP A 168 17.42 -13.87 13.72
C ASP A 168 18.34 -14.96 14.31
N GLN A 169 18.30 -16.20 13.81
CA GLN A 169 18.98 -17.32 14.49
C GLN A 169 20.51 -17.23 14.44
N LYS A 170 21.08 -16.59 13.41
CA LYS A 170 22.54 -16.58 13.17
C LYS A 170 23.33 -15.75 14.18
N LEU A 171 22.78 -14.64 14.69
CA LEU A 171 23.46 -13.79 15.66
C LEU A 171 23.55 -14.41 17.05
N SER A 172 22.56 -15.23 17.42
CA SER A 172 22.56 -15.92 18.71
C SER A 172 23.73 -16.90 18.84
N GLU A 173 24.06 -17.62 17.77
CA GLU A 173 25.23 -18.50 17.73
C GLU A 173 26.54 -17.70 17.82
N LEU A 174 26.65 -16.62 17.02
CA LEU A 174 27.82 -15.75 17.02
C LEU A 174 28.14 -15.21 18.43
N LYS A 175 27.15 -14.61 19.10
CA LYS A 175 27.28 -14.08 20.46
C LYS A 175 27.73 -15.17 21.45
N ASN A 176 27.12 -16.34 21.37
CA ASN A 176 27.46 -17.47 22.25
C ASN A 176 28.90 -17.96 22.02
N ILE A 177 29.37 -17.99 20.78
CA ILE A 177 30.74 -18.38 20.46
C ILE A 177 31.71 -17.36 21.07
N ILE A 178 31.45 -16.07 20.86
CA ILE A 178 32.30 -14.99 21.38
C ILE A 178 32.39 -15.05 22.91
N ILE A 179 31.25 -15.14 23.60
CA ILE A 179 31.18 -15.16 25.07
C ILE A 179 31.90 -16.37 25.68
N LYS A 180 31.82 -17.54 25.03
CA LYS A 180 32.32 -18.81 25.60
C LYS A 180 33.78 -19.11 25.27
N TYR A 181 34.30 -18.63 24.13
CA TYR A 181 35.52 -19.19 23.55
C TYR A 181 36.59 -18.17 23.10
N LEU A 182 36.33 -16.86 23.12
CA LEU A 182 37.31 -15.81 22.77
C LEU A 182 37.89 -15.09 24.03
N PRO A 183 39.04 -14.39 23.92
CA PRO A 183 40.13 -14.52 24.88
C PRO A 183 40.06 -13.70 26.17
N SER A 184 41.07 -14.01 27.00
CA SER A 184 41.25 -13.80 28.43
C SER A 184 42.40 -12.82 28.73
N ASP A 185 42.46 -11.67 28.04
CA ASP A 185 43.34 -10.54 28.38
C ASP A 185 42.56 -9.20 28.39
N GLY A 186 43.02 -8.23 29.20
CA GLY A 186 42.18 -7.10 29.62
C GLY A 186 41.77 -6.14 28.50
N LEU A 187 42.67 -5.83 27.56
CA LEU A 187 42.40 -4.82 26.51
C LEU A 187 41.46 -5.36 25.43
N ARG A 188 41.74 -6.57 24.90
CA ARG A 188 40.89 -7.18 23.87
C ARG A 188 39.53 -7.55 24.43
N ASN A 189 39.44 -7.89 25.72
CA ASN A 189 38.16 -8.12 26.39
C ASN A 189 37.25 -6.88 26.38
N ASN A 190 37.79 -5.67 26.60
CA ASN A 190 36.99 -4.45 26.54
C ASN A 190 36.47 -4.17 25.12
N GLN A 191 37.32 -4.34 24.10
CA GLN A 191 36.92 -4.15 22.70
C GLN A 191 35.87 -5.18 22.27
N LEU A 192 36.05 -6.44 22.68
CA LEU A 192 35.11 -7.52 22.39
C LEU A 192 33.78 -7.32 23.12
N THR A 193 33.82 -6.84 24.36
CA THR A 193 32.63 -6.46 25.12
C THR A 193 31.87 -5.33 24.42
N ALA A 194 32.57 -4.30 23.94
CA ALA A 194 31.96 -3.22 23.17
C ALA A 194 31.31 -3.76 21.88
N ALA A 195 32.03 -4.57 21.09
CA ALA A 195 31.50 -5.19 19.87
C ALA A 195 30.27 -6.07 20.15
N LEU A 196 30.27 -6.81 21.27
CA LEU A 196 29.11 -7.59 21.70
C LEU A 196 27.90 -6.70 22.02
N TYR A 197 28.09 -5.59 22.74
CA TYR A 197 27.00 -4.64 23.02
C TYR A 197 26.37 -4.13 21.73
N GLU A 198 27.18 -3.76 20.73
CA GLU A 198 26.66 -3.33 19.42
C GLU A 198 25.87 -4.45 18.73
N ILE A 199 26.36 -5.69 18.77
CA ILE A 199 25.60 -6.84 18.21
C ILE A 199 24.25 -7.03 18.92
N TYR A 200 24.21 -6.90 20.24
CA TYR A 200 22.95 -7.01 20.99
C TYR A 200 21.98 -5.88 20.64
N ASN A 201 22.46 -4.64 20.55
CA ASN A 201 21.63 -3.49 20.19
C ASN A 201 21.09 -3.63 18.76
N CYS A 202 21.97 -3.98 17.81
CA CYS A 202 21.60 -4.21 16.41
C CYS A 202 20.53 -5.31 16.27
N GLU A 203 20.67 -6.44 16.99
CA GLU A 203 19.65 -7.49 16.98
C GLU A 203 18.31 -7.01 17.55
N GLN A 204 18.31 -6.28 18.67
CA GLN A 204 17.07 -5.74 19.24
C GLN A 204 16.38 -4.77 18.29
N TRP A 205 17.13 -3.89 17.64
CA TRP A 205 16.55 -2.88 16.77
C TRP A 205 16.09 -3.45 15.43
N LEU A 206 16.78 -4.48 14.92
CA LEU A 206 16.29 -5.21 13.75
C LEU A 206 14.98 -5.93 14.05
N LYS A 207 14.85 -6.47 15.27
CA LYS A 207 13.57 -7.01 15.72
C LYS A 207 12.49 -5.93 15.80
N GLU A 208 12.78 -4.77 16.38
CA GLU A 208 11.81 -3.65 16.42
C GLU A 208 11.42 -3.17 15.02
N HIS A 209 12.37 -3.12 14.08
CA HIS A 209 12.12 -2.82 12.67
C HIS A 209 11.18 -3.85 12.03
N ALA A 210 11.46 -5.16 12.20
CA ALA A 210 10.62 -6.23 11.69
C ALA A 210 9.22 -6.23 12.34
N ASP A 211 9.13 -5.96 13.65
CA ASP A 211 7.86 -5.84 14.37
C ASP A 211 7.03 -4.67 13.82
N VAL A 212 7.65 -3.52 13.46
CA VAL A 212 6.95 -2.40 12.80
C VAL A 212 6.46 -2.80 11.40
N GLU A 213 7.22 -3.61 10.68
CA GLU A 213 6.79 -4.10 9.37
C GLU A 213 5.59 -5.03 9.46
N ASP A 214 5.67 -6.03 10.36
CA ASP A 214 4.66 -7.07 10.51
C ASP A 214 3.38 -6.55 11.16
N GLU A 215 3.49 -5.72 12.20
CA GLU A 215 2.33 -5.28 12.98
C GLU A 215 1.76 -3.93 12.52
N ILE A 216 2.53 -3.09 11.81
CA ILE A 216 2.06 -1.77 11.37
C ILE A 216 2.01 -1.67 9.85
N PHE A 217 3.15 -1.83 9.17
CA PHE A 217 3.26 -1.54 7.75
C PHE A 217 2.41 -2.51 6.91
N ILE A 218 2.57 -3.82 7.08
CA ILE A 218 1.83 -4.84 6.33
C ILE A 218 0.31 -4.67 6.51
N PRO A 219 -0.25 -4.51 7.74
CA PRO A 219 -1.68 -4.26 7.92
C PRO A 219 -2.19 -2.99 7.23
N VAL A 220 -1.41 -1.90 7.22
CA VAL A 220 -1.76 -0.66 6.52
C VAL A 220 -1.84 -0.89 5.01
N ILE A 221 -0.83 -1.55 4.43
CA ILE A 221 -0.81 -1.85 2.99
C ILE A 221 -1.94 -2.81 2.62
N ARG A 222 -2.19 -3.83 3.43
CA ARG A 222 -3.31 -4.77 3.24
C ARG A 222 -4.67 -4.06 3.26
N SER A 223 -4.83 -3.06 4.13
CA SER A 223 -6.04 -2.22 4.18
C SER A 223 -6.17 -1.38 2.89
N LEU A 224 -5.07 -0.80 2.41
CA LEU A 224 -5.04 -0.05 1.15
C LEU A 224 -5.38 -0.92 -0.05
N GLU A 225 -4.80 -2.12 -0.17
CA GLU A 225 -5.12 -3.08 -1.24
C GLU A 225 -6.61 -3.41 -1.32
N ARG A 226 -7.24 -3.65 -0.17
CA ARG A 226 -8.69 -3.93 -0.10
C ARG A 226 -9.51 -2.74 -0.58
N LYS A 227 -9.13 -1.51 -0.19
CA LYS A 227 -9.81 -0.28 -0.63
C LYS A 227 -9.68 -0.07 -2.13
N THR A 228 -8.49 -0.28 -2.71
CA THR A 228 -8.27 -0.16 -4.16
C THR A 228 -9.09 -1.21 -4.93
N LYS A 229 -9.10 -2.47 -4.46
CA LYS A 229 -9.95 -3.53 -5.05
C LYS A 229 -11.45 -3.21 -4.95
N GLN A 230 -11.91 -2.66 -3.83
CA GLN A 230 -13.31 -2.23 -3.67
C GLN A 230 -13.67 -1.07 -4.60
N ASN A 231 -12.80 -0.07 -4.73
CA ASN A 231 -12.99 1.06 -5.64
C ASN A 231 -13.06 0.58 -7.11
N ASP A 232 -12.21 -0.36 -7.51
CA ASP A 232 -12.27 -0.99 -8.84
C ASP A 232 -13.60 -1.71 -9.08
N VAL A 233 -14.11 -2.44 -8.08
CA VAL A 233 -15.41 -3.12 -8.16
C VAL A 233 -16.54 -2.10 -8.22
N SER A 234 -16.53 -1.07 -7.37
CA SER A 234 -17.52 0.01 -7.39
C SER A 234 -17.50 0.82 -8.68
N GLN A 235 -16.32 1.07 -9.27
CA GLN A 235 -16.19 1.69 -10.59
C GLN A 235 -16.66 0.77 -11.71
N LYS A 236 -16.34 -0.54 -11.67
CA LYS A 236 -16.87 -1.52 -12.63
C LYS A 236 -18.38 -1.63 -12.54
N ILE A 237 -18.95 -1.65 -11.33
CA ILE A 237 -20.40 -1.64 -11.11
C ILE A 237 -21.00 -0.32 -11.61
N SER A 238 -20.40 0.82 -11.29
CA SER A 238 -20.86 2.13 -11.78
C SER A 238 -20.79 2.20 -13.31
N ASN A 239 -19.78 1.64 -13.94
CA ASN A 239 -19.66 1.54 -15.40
C ASN A 239 -20.64 0.52 -15.99
N MET A 240 -21.01 -0.55 -15.29
CA MET A 240 -22.07 -1.47 -15.70
C MET A 240 -23.49 -0.87 -15.51
N ILE A 241 -23.69 -0.04 -14.48
CA ILE A 241 -24.93 0.72 -14.26
C ILE A 241 -25.02 1.87 -15.28
N ASN A 242 -23.92 2.56 -15.58
CA ASN A 242 -23.86 3.61 -16.61
C ASN A 242 -23.90 3.03 -18.04
N ASN A 243 -23.49 1.77 -18.25
CA ASN A 243 -23.69 1.02 -19.50
C ASN A 243 -24.97 0.20 -19.52
N SER A 244 -25.81 0.28 -18.48
CA SER A 244 -27.22 0.01 -18.67
C SER A 244 -27.78 1.23 -19.41
N PRO A 245 -28.42 1.09 -20.59
CA PRO A 245 -29.02 2.21 -21.28
C PRO A 245 -30.29 2.63 -20.53
N GLY A 246 -30.09 3.24 -19.36
CA GLY A 246 -31.09 3.95 -18.56
C GLY A 246 -31.15 5.43 -18.94
N SER A 247 -30.67 5.80 -20.13
CA SER A 247 -31.24 6.93 -20.84
C SER A 247 -32.67 6.56 -21.17
N GLN A 248 -33.65 7.25 -20.55
CA GLN A 248 -35.04 7.27 -20.98
C GLN A 248 -35.11 7.04 -22.49
N GLU A 249 -35.69 5.90 -22.89
CA GLU A 249 -35.72 5.42 -24.26
C GLU A 249 -36.51 6.37 -25.16
N ASN A 250 -35.85 7.42 -25.58
CA ASN A 250 -36.28 8.21 -26.69
C ASN A 250 -35.70 7.58 -27.95
N LEU A 251 -36.59 7.18 -28.85
CA LEU A 251 -36.23 6.78 -30.19
C LEU A 251 -35.32 7.84 -30.82
N SER A 252 -34.27 7.41 -31.50
CA SER A 252 -33.45 8.32 -32.31
C SER A 252 -34.32 8.99 -33.38
N GLY A 253 -33.93 10.16 -33.89
CA GLY A 253 -34.70 10.86 -34.93
C GLY A 253 -35.06 9.95 -36.12
N ARG A 254 -34.11 9.13 -36.57
CA ARG A 254 -34.33 8.15 -37.65
C ARG A 254 -35.31 7.04 -37.30
N GLU A 255 -35.33 6.60 -36.04
CA GLU A 255 -36.32 5.61 -35.59
C GLU A 255 -37.72 6.23 -35.47
N LYS A 256 -37.83 7.53 -35.11
CA LYS A 256 -39.11 8.26 -35.13
C LYS A 256 -39.66 8.36 -36.55
N ASP A 257 -38.83 8.73 -37.52
CA ASP A 257 -39.23 8.82 -38.94
C ASP A 257 -39.76 7.48 -39.47
N VAL A 258 -39.10 6.37 -39.10
CA VAL A 258 -39.52 5.01 -39.47
C VAL A 258 -40.83 4.62 -38.79
N ILE A 259 -41.06 4.97 -37.52
CA ILE A 259 -42.35 4.71 -36.85
C ILE A 259 -43.48 5.51 -37.49
N ILE A 260 -43.27 6.79 -37.80
CA ILE A 260 -44.29 7.64 -38.42
C ILE A 260 -44.73 7.04 -39.75
N ALA A 261 -43.78 6.63 -40.59
CA ALA A 261 -44.08 6.02 -41.89
C ALA A 261 -44.80 4.66 -41.75
N LEU A 262 -44.46 3.86 -40.73
CA LEU A 262 -45.18 2.61 -40.42
C LEU A 262 -46.63 2.86 -40.02
N VAL A 263 -46.88 3.88 -39.19
CA VAL A 263 -48.23 4.24 -38.73
C VAL A 263 -49.08 4.81 -39.88
N GLN A 264 -48.47 5.43 -40.87
CA GLN A 264 -49.12 5.88 -42.10
C GLN A 264 -49.44 4.74 -43.09
N GLY A 265 -49.08 3.48 -42.74
CA GLY A 265 -49.38 2.29 -43.53
C GLY A 265 -48.40 2.02 -44.68
N MET A 266 -47.24 2.68 -44.70
CA MET A 266 -46.23 2.44 -45.73
C MET A 266 -45.57 1.05 -45.57
N THR A 267 -45.35 0.38 -46.69
CA THR A 267 -44.57 -0.86 -46.76
C THR A 267 -43.08 -0.58 -46.56
N ASN A 268 -42.29 -1.60 -46.17
CA ASN A 268 -40.84 -1.44 -46.00
C ASN A 268 -40.13 -0.87 -47.23
N LYS A 269 -40.67 -1.12 -48.44
CA LYS A 269 -40.14 -0.60 -49.69
C LYS A 269 -40.47 0.89 -49.84
N GLU A 270 -41.70 1.29 -49.59
CA GLU A 270 -42.12 2.70 -49.62
C GLU A 270 -41.41 3.54 -48.55
N ILE A 271 -41.18 2.99 -47.34
CA ILE A 271 -40.41 3.66 -46.28
C ILE A 271 -38.95 3.86 -46.72
N ALA A 272 -38.35 2.86 -47.36
CA ALA A 272 -36.99 2.92 -47.87
C ALA A 272 -36.85 4.03 -48.92
N ASP A 273 -37.79 4.09 -49.86
CA ASP A 273 -37.83 5.11 -50.91
C ASP A 273 -38.08 6.51 -50.33
N HIS A 274 -39.04 6.64 -49.40
CA HIS A 274 -39.42 7.91 -48.76
C HIS A 274 -38.32 8.51 -47.88
N LEU A 275 -37.59 7.67 -47.14
CA LEU A 275 -36.50 8.12 -46.26
C LEU A 275 -35.11 8.07 -46.95
N CYS A 276 -35.08 7.71 -48.24
CA CYS A 276 -33.86 7.54 -49.04
C CYS A 276 -32.81 6.62 -48.37
N ILE A 277 -33.26 5.48 -47.85
CA ILE A 277 -32.41 4.45 -47.19
C ILE A 277 -32.67 3.07 -47.79
N SER A 278 -31.79 2.10 -47.52
CA SER A 278 -32.01 0.73 -48.00
C SER A 278 -33.15 0.03 -47.24
N ILE A 279 -33.83 -0.92 -47.89
CA ILE A 279 -34.85 -1.78 -47.26
C ILE A 279 -34.26 -2.53 -46.04
N ASN A 280 -33.00 -2.97 -46.11
CA ASN A 280 -32.31 -3.63 -45.00
C ASN A 280 -32.11 -2.69 -43.81
N THR A 281 -31.88 -1.40 -44.07
CA THR A 281 -31.78 -0.36 -43.04
C THR A 281 -33.13 -0.16 -42.35
N VAL A 282 -34.25 -0.15 -43.09
CA VAL A 282 -35.61 -0.10 -42.52
C VAL A 282 -35.89 -1.30 -41.61
N ILE A 283 -35.56 -2.51 -42.05
CA ILE A 283 -35.73 -3.74 -41.24
C ILE A 283 -34.92 -3.66 -39.94
N THR A 284 -33.69 -3.14 -40.02
CA THR A 284 -32.80 -2.97 -38.87
C THR A 284 -33.37 -1.94 -37.88
N HIS A 285 -33.87 -0.80 -38.37
CA HIS A 285 -34.54 0.18 -37.52
C HIS A 285 -35.79 -0.40 -36.86
N ARG A 286 -36.62 -1.15 -37.58
CA ARG A 286 -37.81 -1.82 -37.00
C ARG A 286 -37.46 -2.78 -35.87
N ARG A 287 -36.40 -3.57 -36.04
CA ARG A 287 -35.90 -4.47 -34.99
C ARG A 287 -35.41 -3.70 -33.77
N ASN A 288 -34.71 -2.59 -33.96
CA ASN A 288 -34.24 -1.74 -32.87
C ASN A 288 -35.38 -1.03 -32.15
N ILE A 289 -36.39 -0.53 -32.87
CA ILE A 289 -37.62 0.05 -32.34
C ILE A 289 -38.35 -0.96 -31.47
N ALA A 290 -38.61 -2.17 -32.00
CA ALA A 290 -39.33 -3.21 -31.28
C ALA A 290 -38.57 -3.67 -30.01
N ARG A 291 -37.23 -3.72 -30.08
CA ARG A 291 -36.37 -4.05 -28.93
C ARG A 291 -36.35 -2.95 -27.87
N LYS A 292 -36.35 -1.67 -28.28
CA LYS A 292 -36.40 -0.54 -27.35
C LYS A 292 -37.77 -0.50 -26.68
N LEU A 293 -38.82 -0.30 -27.47
CA LEU A 293 -40.17 -0.12 -26.96
C LEU A 293 -40.81 -1.37 -26.34
N GLN A 294 -40.22 -2.56 -26.53
CA GLN A 294 -40.81 -3.86 -26.15
C GLN A 294 -42.21 -4.08 -26.76
N ILE A 295 -42.46 -3.47 -27.92
CA ILE A 295 -43.71 -3.59 -28.67
C ILE A 295 -43.43 -4.33 -29.96
N HIS A 296 -44.07 -5.49 -30.13
CA HIS A 296 -43.90 -6.34 -31.30
C HIS A 296 -45.11 -6.33 -32.26
N SER A 297 -46.22 -5.67 -31.87
CA SER A 297 -47.43 -5.57 -32.69
C SER A 297 -47.53 -4.23 -33.41
N PRO A 298 -47.94 -4.20 -34.68
CA PRO A 298 -48.20 -2.95 -35.41
C PRO A 298 -49.21 -2.03 -34.69
N ALA A 299 -50.28 -2.61 -34.14
CA ALA A 299 -51.28 -1.88 -33.37
C ALA A 299 -50.69 -1.21 -32.12
N GLY A 300 -49.76 -1.88 -31.43
CA GLY A 300 -49.07 -1.30 -30.27
C GLY A 300 -48.15 -0.14 -30.66
N LEU A 301 -47.48 -0.21 -31.82
CA LEU A 301 -46.62 0.86 -32.31
C LEU A 301 -47.44 2.10 -32.71
N THR A 302 -48.64 1.90 -33.27
CA THR A 302 -49.59 2.99 -33.57
C THR A 302 -50.06 3.69 -32.29
N ILE A 303 -50.46 2.93 -31.26
CA ILE A 303 -50.87 3.50 -29.97
C ILE A 303 -49.71 4.30 -29.35
N TYR A 304 -48.49 3.76 -29.39
CA TYR A 304 -47.31 4.44 -28.89
C TYR A 304 -47.05 5.78 -29.62
N ALA A 305 -47.17 5.81 -30.96
CA ALA A 305 -46.95 7.01 -31.76
C ALA A 305 -47.97 8.13 -31.47
N ILE A 306 -49.23 7.76 -31.20
CA ILE A 306 -50.29 8.72 -30.82
C ILE A 306 -50.03 9.27 -29.41
N VAL A 307 -49.77 8.39 -28.43
CA VAL A 307 -49.56 8.79 -27.02
C VAL A 307 -48.34 9.71 -26.86
N ASN A 308 -47.31 9.55 -27.69
CA ASN A 308 -46.09 10.36 -27.65
C ASN A 308 -46.12 11.56 -28.61
N ASN A 309 -47.28 11.93 -29.16
CA ASN A 309 -47.47 13.05 -30.11
C ASN A 309 -46.54 13.00 -31.34
N LEU A 310 -46.20 11.79 -31.80
CA LEU A 310 -45.40 11.62 -33.03
C LEU A 310 -46.28 11.71 -34.29
N VAL A 311 -47.58 11.39 -34.15
CA VAL A 311 -48.56 11.32 -35.23
C VAL A 311 -49.93 11.76 -34.70
N ASP A 312 -50.64 12.61 -35.45
CA ASP A 312 -52.02 13.02 -35.15
C ASP A 312 -52.99 11.91 -35.57
N ILE A 313 -54.03 11.64 -34.79
CA ILE A 313 -55.02 10.58 -35.03
C ILE A 313 -55.70 10.69 -36.40
N SER A 314 -55.74 11.88 -36.98
CA SER A 314 -56.27 12.18 -38.32
C SER A 314 -55.42 11.62 -39.48
N SER A 315 -54.16 11.25 -39.22
CA SER A 315 -53.20 10.80 -40.24
C SER A 315 -52.96 9.28 -40.27
N VAL A 316 -53.66 8.53 -39.40
CA VAL A 316 -53.58 7.07 -39.32
C VAL A 316 -54.59 6.46 -40.29
N LYS A 317 -54.12 5.66 -41.25
CA LYS A 317 -55.00 4.80 -42.05
C LYS A 317 -55.35 3.56 -41.23
N LEU A 318 -56.58 3.53 -40.71
CA LEU A 318 -57.21 2.31 -40.17
C LEU A 318 -57.54 1.32 -41.28
#